data_AF-A0A8X6VE90-F1
#
_entry.id   AF-A0A8X6VE90-F1
#
_cell.length_a   1.000
_cell.length_b   1.000
_cell.length_c   1.000
_cell.angle_alpha   90.00
_cell.angle_beta   90.00
_cell.angle_gamma   90.00
#
_symmetry.space_group_name_H-M   'P 1'
#
loop_
_entity.id
_entity.type
_entity.pdbx_description
1 polymer ?
#
loop_
_entity_poly.entity_id
_entity_poly.type
_entity_poly.pdbx_seq_one_letter_code
_entity_poly.pdbx_strand_id
1 'polypeptide(L)'
;MCGIREGHISSCAINHVGSSCAMEQEAALKLWQKSEDSGFRYTTLLSDGDAKTYQYLNTEEVNGPEIKIKKEECINHVSKRLGTSLRKAVKEWRARGVSLGGKSRGSLKEETIKKLSRYYQNAIRSNKGDVEAMKTAIYVTLFHSISTDQKPQHFKCPTGKDSWCFFQAALARGKVPGPHVKHVKIPLKGKLI
;
A
#
# COMPACT_ATOMS: atom_id res chain seq x y z
N MET A 1 -4.45 -2.18 -29.52
CA MET A 1 -4.99 -1.63 -30.77
C MET A 1 -3.85 -1.03 -31.55
N CYS A 2 -3.50 -1.58 -32.72
CA CYS A 2 -2.61 -0.87 -33.63
C CYS A 2 -3.43 0.26 -34.26
N GLY A 3 -3.22 1.49 -33.79
CA GLY A 3 -3.84 2.66 -34.39
C GLY A 3 -3.23 2.88 -35.76
N ILE A 4 -4.05 3.04 -36.79
CA ILE A 4 -3.60 3.38 -38.14
C ILE A 4 -2.93 4.76 -38.06
N ARG A 5 -1.61 4.80 -38.09
CA ARG A 5 -0.81 5.98 -38.41
C ARG A 5 -0.02 5.65 -39.68
N GLU A 6 0.04 6.60 -40.60
CA GLU A 6 0.77 6.48 -41.86
C GLU A 6 2.24 6.11 -41.56
N GLY A 7 2.67 4.94 -42.02
CA GLY A 7 3.98 4.34 -41.72
C GLY A 7 3.96 2.90 -41.17
N HIS A 8 2.82 2.19 -41.21
CA HIS A 8 2.72 0.81 -40.72
C HIS A 8 3.52 -0.17 -41.60
N ILE A 9 4.47 -0.89 -41.00
CA ILE A 9 5.18 -2.02 -41.62
C ILE A 9 4.15 -3.08 -42.07
N SER A 10 4.24 -3.60 -43.31
CA SER A 10 3.24 -4.51 -43.89
C SER A 10 3.06 -5.83 -43.12
N SER A 11 4.04 -6.23 -42.31
CA SER A 11 3.95 -7.39 -41.42
C SER A 11 3.58 -6.95 -39.99
N CYS A 12 2.35 -7.23 -39.61
CA CYS A 12 1.86 -7.01 -38.26
C CYS A 12 2.29 -8.17 -37.34
N ALA A 13 3.03 -7.90 -36.26
CA ALA A 13 3.43 -8.90 -35.27
C ALA A 13 2.39 -9.11 -34.14
N ILE A 14 1.12 -8.77 -34.39
CA ILE A 14 0.05 -8.96 -33.40
C ILE A 14 -0.07 -10.45 -33.10
N ASN A 15 0.04 -10.80 -31.82
CA ASN A 15 -0.08 -12.16 -31.30
C ASN A 15 -1.28 -12.32 -30.34
N HIS A 16 -2.08 -11.29 -30.16
CA HIS A 16 -3.29 -11.29 -29.34
C HIS A 16 -4.34 -10.31 -29.88
N VAL A 17 -5.60 -10.73 -29.89
CA VAL A 17 -6.75 -9.90 -30.24
C VAL A 17 -7.71 -9.85 -29.04
N GLY A 18 -7.94 -8.66 -28.49
CA GLY A 18 -8.82 -8.47 -27.33
C GLY A 18 -8.39 -7.34 -26.41
N SER A 19 -8.90 -7.35 -25.18
CA SER A 19 -8.54 -6.38 -24.14
C SER A 19 -7.15 -6.65 -23.57
N SER A 20 -6.52 -5.64 -22.94
CA SER A 20 -5.26 -5.81 -22.21
C SER A 20 -5.39 -6.86 -21.10
N CYS A 21 -6.53 -6.90 -20.42
CA CYS A 21 -6.79 -7.88 -19.36
C CYS A 21 -6.81 -9.32 -19.90
N ALA A 22 -7.44 -9.53 -21.07
CA ALA A 22 -7.44 -10.84 -21.72
C ALA A 22 -6.03 -11.24 -22.19
N MET A 23 -5.24 -10.27 -22.65
CA MET A 23 -3.85 -10.50 -23.05
C MET A 23 -2.98 -10.99 -21.87
N GLU A 24 -3.16 -10.39 -20.69
CA GLU A 24 -2.43 -10.78 -19.48
C GLU A 24 -2.79 -12.20 -19.02
N GLN A 25 -4.07 -12.56 -19.10
CA GLN A 25 -4.56 -13.92 -18.82
C GLN A 25 -3.94 -14.97 -19.74
N GLU A 26 -4.00 -14.72 -21.05
CA GLU A 26 -3.43 -15.59 -22.09
C GLU A 26 -1.90 -15.73 -21.95
N ALA A 27 -1.22 -14.62 -21.68
CA ALA A 27 0.23 -14.63 -21.48
C ALA A 27 0.61 -15.42 -20.22
N ALA A 28 -0.10 -15.22 -19.12
CA ALA A 28 0.14 -15.96 -17.88
C ALA A 28 -0.14 -17.47 -18.07
N LEU A 29 -1.25 -17.84 -18.71
CA LEU A 29 -1.57 -19.24 -18.98
C LEU A 29 -0.44 -19.94 -19.74
N LYS A 30 0.05 -19.32 -20.83
CA LYS A 30 1.16 -19.84 -21.62
C LYS A 30 2.45 -19.98 -20.82
N LEU A 31 2.74 -19.02 -19.92
CA LEU A 31 3.91 -19.09 -19.04
C LEU A 31 3.81 -20.24 -18.04
N TRP A 32 2.63 -20.48 -17.46
CA TRP A 32 2.41 -21.57 -16.52
C TRP A 32 2.53 -22.93 -17.19
N GLN A 33 1.85 -23.13 -18.33
CA GLN A 33 1.91 -24.40 -19.06
C GLN A 33 3.35 -24.74 -19.48
N LYS A 34 4.09 -23.76 -20.02
CA LYS A 34 5.49 -23.98 -20.43
C LYS A 34 6.47 -24.18 -19.27
N SER A 35 6.10 -23.80 -18.05
CA SER A 35 6.97 -24.02 -16.90
C SER A 35 7.18 -25.51 -16.62
N GLU A 36 6.14 -26.33 -16.86
CA GLU A 36 6.22 -27.77 -16.67
C GLU A 36 7.21 -28.42 -17.65
N ASP A 37 7.19 -28.00 -18.92
CA ASP A 37 8.17 -28.41 -19.93
C ASP A 37 9.61 -28.06 -19.52
N SER A 38 9.76 -27.02 -18.70
CA SER A 38 11.04 -26.55 -18.16
C SER A 38 11.40 -27.22 -16.82
N GLY A 39 10.60 -28.17 -16.35
CA GLY A 39 10.85 -28.95 -15.13
C GLY A 39 10.47 -28.25 -13.82
N PHE A 40 9.63 -27.20 -13.84
CA PHE A 40 9.17 -26.53 -12.63
C PHE A 40 7.71 -26.07 -12.72
N ARG A 41 7.14 -25.61 -11.60
CA ARG A 41 5.77 -25.06 -11.55
C ARG A 41 5.74 -23.75 -10.79
N TYR A 42 5.02 -22.77 -11.35
CA TYR A 42 4.70 -21.54 -10.61
C TYR A 42 3.53 -21.79 -9.65
N THR A 43 3.80 -21.73 -8.35
CA THR A 43 2.78 -21.92 -7.30
C THR A 43 2.28 -20.61 -6.70
N THR A 44 2.92 -19.49 -7.02
CA THR A 44 2.61 -18.17 -6.45
C THR A 44 2.64 -17.10 -7.54
N LEU A 45 1.61 -16.26 -7.55
CA LEU A 45 1.50 -15.08 -8.41
C LEU A 45 1.63 -13.82 -7.55
N LEU A 46 2.69 -13.04 -7.77
CA LEU A 46 2.82 -11.69 -7.25
C LEU A 46 2.20 -10.71 -8.25
N SER A 47 1.08 -10.10 -7.89
CA SER A 47 0.42 -9.11 -8.74
C SER A 47 0.07 -7.85 -7.96
N ASP A 48 -0.46 -6.86 -8.68
CA ASP A 48 -1.14 -5.75 -8.05
C ASP A 48 -2.58 -6.15 -7.64
N GLY A 49 -3.39 -5.16 -7.26
CA GLY A 49 -4.73 -5.40 -6.72
C GLY A 49 -5.70 -6.09 -7.69
N ASP A 50 -5.36 -6.24 -8.97
CA ASP A 50 -6.17 -7.03 -9.89
C ASP A 50 -6.06 -8.54 -9.56
N ALA A 51 -7.18 -9.23 -9.66
CA ALA A 51 -7.28 -10.66 -9.35
C ALA A 51 -7.78 -11.49 -10.53
N LYS A 52 -8.01 -10.90 -11.71
CA LYS A 52 -8.62 -11.60 -12.85
C LYS A 52 -7.69 -12.66 -13.41
N THR A 53 -6.40 -12.36 -13.55
CA THR A 53 -5.40 -13.34 -13.99
C THR A 53 -5.24 -14.46 -12.96
N TYR A 54 -5.19 -14.11 -11.67
CA TYR A 54 -5.15 -15.10 -10.58
C TYR A 54 -6.35 -16.06 -10.60
N GLN A 55 -7.56 -15.51 -10.74
CA GLN A 55 -8.79 -16.29 -10.79
C GLN A 55 -8.79 -17.19 -12.02
N TYR A 56 -8.45 -16.62 -13.18
CA TYR A 56 -8.38 -17.36 -14.45
C TYR A 56 -7.44 -18.57 -14.36
N LEU A 57 -6.21 -18.39 -13.90
CA LEU A 57 -5.24 -19.50 -13.78
C LEU A 57 -5.72 -20.62 -12.84
N ASN A 58 -6.45 -20.28 -11.78
CA ASN A 58 -7.01 -21.29 -10.87
C ASN A 58 -8.25 -21.99 -11.44
N THR A 59 -9.04 -21.30 -12.27
CA THR A 59 -10.17 -21.88 -13.01
C THR A 59 -9.68 -22.85 -14.09
N GLU A 60 -8.60 -22.51 -14.79
CA GLU A 60 -7.96 -23.37 -15.80
C GLU A 60 -7.15 -24.53 -15.19
N GLU A 61 -7.05 -24.60 -13.84
CA GLU A 61 -6.30 -25.64 -13.11
C GLU A 61 -4.91 -25.89 -13.68
N VAL A 62 -4.16 -24.83 -13.97
CA VAL A 62 -2.89 -24.89 -14.73
C VAL A 62 -1.78 -25.71 -14.08
N ASN A 63 -1.91 -26.07 -12.79
CA ASN A 63 -1.00 -26.97 -12.07
C ASN A 63 -1.72 -28.28 -11.64
N GLY A 64 -2.85 -28.59 -12.25
CA GLY A 64 -3.78 -29.63 -11.83
C GLY A 64 -4.73 -29.19 -10.70
N PRO A 65 -5.73 -30.04 -10.36
CA PRO A 65 -6.76 -29.71 -9.38
C PRO A 65 -6.24 -29.60 -7.94
N GLU A 66 -5.13 -30.28 -7.63
CA GLU A 66 -4.57 -30.37 -6.28
C GLU A 66 -3.75 -29.13 -5.86
N ILE A 67 -3.15 -28.43 -6.83
CA ILE A 67 -2.21 -27.32 -6.56
C ILE A 67 -2.87 -25.99 -6.93
N LYS A 68 -3.46 -25.32 -5.93
CA LYS A 68 -3.95 -23.95 -6.11
C LYS A 68 -2.82 -22.94 -6.06
N ILE A 69 -2.84 -21.99 -7.00
CA ILE A 69 -1.90 -20.88 -7.02
C ILE A 69 -2.20 -19.97 -5.82
N LYS A 70 -1.16 -19.47 -5.15
CA LYS A 70 -1.28 -18.46 -4.10
C LYS A 70 -1.14 -17.07 -4.70
N LYS A 71 -1.97 -16.12 -4.28
CA LYS A 71 -1.83 -14.71 -4.65
C LYS A 71 -1.03 -13.97 -3.57
N GLU A 72 0.00 -13.24 -3.98
CA GLU A 72 0.67 -12.25 -3.13
C GLU A 72 0.44 -10.84 -3.68
N GLU A 73 0.29 -9.88 -2.76
CA GLU A 73 0.09 -8.47 -3.10
C GLU A 73 1.41 -7.70 -3.14
N CYS A 74 1.59 -6.90 -4.19
CA CYS A 74 2.74 -6.01 -4.28
C CYS A 74 2.66 -4.88 -3.23
N ILE A 75 3.57 -4.93 -2.25
CA ILE A 75 3.64 -3.94 -1.17
C ILE A 75 3.83 -2.51 -1.67
N ASN A 76 4.57 -2.33 -2.77
CA ASN A 76 4.75 -1.03 -3.40
C ASN A 76 3.42 -0.50 -3.96
N HIS A 77 2.59 -1.38 -4.53
CA HIS A 77 1.28 -1.02 -5.03
C HIS A 77 0.31 -0.68 -3.89
N VAL A 78 0.32 -1.46 -2.80
CA VAL A 78 -0.47 -1.19 -1.59
C VAL A 78 -0.12 0.18 -0.99
N SER A 79 1.16 0.52 -0.89
CA SER A 79 1.65 1.83 -0.44
C SER A 79 1.19 2.99 -1.35
N LYS A 80 1.30 2.81 -2.67
CA LYS A 80 0.83 3.79 -3.67
C LYS A 80 -0.68 4.02 -3.56
N ARG A 81 -1.47 2.96 -3.33
CA ARG A 81 -2.93 3.04 -3.17
C ARG A 81 -3.31 3.97 -2.02
N LEU A 82 -2.69 3.85 -0.85
CA LEU A 82 -2.91 4.77 0.26
C LEU A 82 -2.61 6.22 -0.15
N GLY A 83 -1.49 6.45 -0.82
CA GLY A 83 -1.11 7.80 -1.26
C GLY A 83 -2.13 8.39 -2.24
N THR A 84 -2.61 7.60 -3.19
CA THR A 84 -3.67 8.01 -4.14
C THR A 84 -4.96 8.33 -3.41
N SER A 85 -5.39 7.49 -2.46
CA SER A 85 -6.60 7.72 -1.66
C SER A 85 -6.51 9.01 -0.83
N LEU A 86 -5.35 9.29 -0.21
CA LEU A 86 -5.15 10.53 0.54
C LEU A 86 -5.20 11.77 -0.37
N ARG A 87 -4.59 11.73 -1.56
CA ARG A 87 -4.67 12.83 -2.53
C ARG A 87 -6.10 13.05 -3.03
N LYS A 88 -6.84 11.95 -3.27
CA LYS A 88 -8.26 11.99 -3.64
C LYS A 88 -9.07 12.67 -2.54
N ALA A 89 -8.89 12.27 -1.27
CA ALA A 89 -9.54 12.90 -0.13
C ALA A 89 -9.23 14.40 -0.04
N VAL A 90 -7.97 14.82 -0.20
CA VAL A 90 -7.61 16.25 -0.21
C VAL A 90 -8.38 17.01 -1.29
N LYS A 91 -8.52 16.45 -2.50
CA LYS A 91 -9.28 17.06 -3.60
C LYS A 91 -10.79 17.12 -3.28
N GLU A 92 -11.36 16.04 -2.79
CA GLU A 92 -12.79 15.94 -2.47
C GLU A 92 -13.20 16.92 -1.37
N TRP A 93 -12.44 16.99 -0.27
CA TRP A 93 -12.73 17.91 0.82
C TRP A 93 -12.52 19.36 0.44
N ARG A 94 -11.54 19.64 -0.44
CA ARG A 94 -11.36 20.99 -0.99
C ARG A 94 -12.58 21.45 -1.78
N ALA A 95 -13.21 20.57 -2.54
CA ALA A 95 -14.46 20.88 -3.26
C ALA A 95 -15.63 21.20 -2.30
N ARG A 96 -15.57 20.71 -1.06
CA ARG A 96 -16.55 20.98 0.02
C ARG A 96 -16.18 22.21 0.87
N GLY A 97 -15.19 23.01 0.45
CA GLY A 97 -14.72 24.18 1.19
C GLY A 97 -13.79 23.87 2.36
N VAL A 98 -13.38 22.61 2.57
CA VAL A 98 -12.50 22.20 3.67
C VAL A 98 -11.09 21.94 3.14
N SER A 99 -10.13 22.76 3.55
CA SER A 99 -8.72 22.59 3.15
C SER A 99 -7.99 21.60 4.06
N LEU A 100 -7.79 20.37 3.58
CA LEU A 100 -6.95 19.36 4.25
C LEU A 100 -5.46 19.51 3.91
N GLY A 101 -5.14 20.14 2.77
CA GLY A 101 -3.79 20.35 2.25
C GLY A 101 -3.19 21.71 2.63
N GLY A 102 -2.23 22.17 1.82
CA GLY A 102 -1.60 23.50 1.96
C GLY A 102 -0.36 23.53 2.85
N LYS A 103 0.14 24.74 3.15
CA LYS A 103 1.45 24.95 3.81
C LYS A 103 1.43 24.80 5.34
N SER A 104 0.24 24.78 5.97
CA SER A 104 0.12 24.75 7.43
C SER A 104 0.66 23.46 8.05
N ARG A 105 1.20 23.54 9.28
CA ARG A 105 1.57 22.35 10.06
C ARG A 105 0.35 21.45 10.26
N GLY A 106 0.52 20.15 10.08
CA GLY A 106 -0.58 19.19 10.22
C GLY A 106 -1.41 18.95 8.95
N SER A 107 -1.08 19.60 7.83
CA SER A 107 -1.78 19.39 6.57
C SER A 107 -1.33 18.13 5.83
N LEU A 108 -2.24 17.57 5.04
CA LEU A 108 -2.00 16.54 4.04
C LEU A 108 -1.40 17.16 2.77
N LYS A 109 -0.23 17.82 2.90
CA LYS A 109 0.61 18.21 1.76
C LYS A 109 1.31 16.99 1.17
N GLU A 110 1.79 17.12 -0.07
CA GLU A 110 2.41 16.04 -0.83
C GLU A 110 3.51 15.29 -0.04
N GLU A 111 4.41 16.03 0.61
CA GLU A 111 5.46 15.43 1.44
C GLU A 111 4.94 14.69 2.69
N THR A 112 3.83 15.14 3.27
CA THR A 112 3.16 14.42 4.37
C THR A 112 2.59 13.10 3.85
N ILE A 113 1.90 13.14 2.70
CA ILE A 113 1.29 11.95 2.08
C ILE A 113 2.36 10.92 1.72
N LYS A 114 3.47 11.33 1.09
CA LYS A 114 4.59 10.43 0.76
C LYS A 114 5.14 9.72 2.00
N LYS A 115 5.32 10.45 3.11
CA LYS A 115 5.82 9.86 4.35
C LYS A 115 4.80 8.91 4.98
N LEU A 116 3.50 9.25 4.99
CA LEU A 116 2.45 8.37 5.48
C LEU A 116 2.37 7.07 4.67
N SER A 117 2.45 7.15 3.34
CA SER A 117 2.55 5.96 2.46
C SER A 117 3.77 5.10 2.81
N ARG A 118 4.94 5.72 3.03
CA ARG A 118 6.16 5.00 3.42
C ARG A 118 6.02 4.34 4.79
N TYR A 119 5.38 4.99 5.75
CA TYR A 119 5.14 4.41 7.09
C TYR A 119 4.17 3.24 7.02
N TYR A 120 3.11 3.36 6.23
CA TYR A 120 2.18 2.27 5.97
C TYR A 120 2.87 1.05 5.34
N GLN A 121 3.72 1.28 4.34
CA GLN A 121 4.57 0.24 3.75
C GLN A 121 5.49 -0.43 4.77
N ASN A 122 6.16 0.36 5.60
CA ASN A 122 7.05 -0.16 6.64
C ASN A 122 6.28 -0.98 7.68
N ALA A 123 5.09 -0.54 8.09
CA ALA A 123 4.24 -1.27 9.03
C ALA A 123 3.84 -2.65 8.48
N ILE A 124 3.48 -2.73 7.19
CA ILE A 124 3.18 -4.01 6.53
C ILE A 124 4.43 -4.90 6.47
N ARG A 125 5.55 -4.35 6.02
CA ARG A 125 6.80 -5.12 5.84
C ARG A 125 7.34 -5.68 7.16
N SER A 126 7.35 -4.86 8.21
CA SER A 126 7.91 -5.25 9.51
C SER A 126 7.03 -6.22 10.30
N ASN A 127 5.79 -6.45 9.87
CA ASN A 127 4.83 -7.34 10.55
C ASN A 127 4.30 -8.43 9.59
N LYS A 128 5.14 -8.89 8.65
CA LYS A 128 4.76 -9.97 7.72
C LYS A 128 4.42 -11.23 8.52
N GLY A 129 3.27 -11.82 8.23
CA GLY A 129 2.80 -13.04 8.90
C GLY A 129 1.97 -12.81 10.17
N ASP A 130 1.89 -11.57 10.66
CA ASP A 130 1.04 -11.21 11.80
C ASP A 130 0.11 -10.04 11.44
N VAL A 131 -1.15 -10.39 11.14
CA VAL A 131 -2.17 -9.44 10.71
C VAL A 131 -2.54 -8.47 11.83
N GLU A 132 -2.58 -8.91 13.09
CA GLU A 132 -2.99 -8.07 14.21
C GLU A 132 -1.87 -7.11 14.64
N ALA A 133 -0.62 -7.56 14.64
CA ALA A 133 0.54 -6.68 14.81
C ALA A 133 0.65 -5.66 13.66
N MET A 134 0.38 -6.08 12.42
CA MET A 134 0.35 -5.19 11.26
C MET A 134 -0.72 -4.10 11.40
N LYS A 135 -1.97 -4.47 11.71
CA LYS A 135 -3.05 -3.52 11.97
C LYS A 135 -2.65 -2.55 13.08
N THR A 136 -2.11 -3.07 14.18
CA THR A 136 -1.64 -2.25 15.30
C THR A 136 -0.59 -1.23 14.83
N ALA A 137 0.44 -1.66 14.11
CA ALA A 137 1.50 -0.78 13.60
C ALA A 137 0.98 0.30 12.63
N ILE A 138 0.00 -0.03 11.79
CA ILE A 138 -0.68 0.94 10.92
C ILE A 138 -1.39 1.99 11.77
N TYR A 139 -2.19 1.58 12.75
CA TYR A 139 -2.91 2.51 13.62
C TYR A 139 -1.98 3.34 14.51
N VAL A 140 -0.85 2.80 14.95
CA VAL A 140 0.17 3.54 15.69
C VAL A 140 0.60 4.79 14.93
N THR A 141 0.84 4.66 13.62
CA THR A 141 1.21 5.80 12.79
C THR A 141 0.14 6.89 12.82
N LEU A 142 -1.14 6.51 12.70
CA LEU A 142 -2.26 7.43 12.72
C LEU A 142 -2.38 8.13 14.09
N PHE A 143 -2.50 7.36 15.16
CA PHE A 143 -2.69 7.87 16.52
C PHE A 143 -1.52 8.75 16.99
N HIS A 144 -0.28 8.35 16.69
CA HIS A 144 0.89 9.15 16.98
C HIS A 144 0.86 10.50 16.24
N SER A 145 0.40 10.50 14.98
CA SER A 145 0.36 11.70 14.13
C SER A 145 -0.73 12.69 14.54
N ILE A 146 -1.89 12.22 15.02
CA ILE A 146 -2.99 13.09 15.50
C ILE A 146 -2.87 13.47 16.98
N SER A 147 -1.87 12.95 17.69
CA SER A 147 -1.67 13.17 19.11
C SER A 147 -1.30 14.63 19.41
N THR A 148 -1.87 15.20 20.46
CA THR A 148 -1.59 16.55 20.95
C THR A 148 -1.29 16.55 22.44
N ASP A 149 -0.80 17.67 22.97
CA ASP A 149 -0.57 17.82 24.41
C ASP A 149 -1.89 17.70 25.20
N GLN A 150 -3.00 18.20 24.65
CA GLN A 150 -4.34 18.11 25.28
C GLN A 150 -4.98 16.72 25.13
N LYS A 151 -4.68 15.99 24.05
CA LYS A 151 -5.22 14.67 23.77
C LYS A 151 -4.07 13.73 23.34
N PRO A 152 -3.26 13.25 24.29
CA PRO A 152 -2.17 12.33 23.99
C PRO A 152 -2.73 10.95 23.58
N GLN A 153 -2.30 10.44 22.42
CA GLN A 153 -2.82 9.21 21.81
C GLN A 153 -1.69 8.20 21.55
N HIS A 154 -0.82 8.00 22.53
CA HIS A 154 0.34 7.11 22.41
C HIS A 154 0.09 5.67 22.87
N PHE A 155 -1.16 5.31 23.18
CA PHE A 155 -1.54 4.02 23.77
C PHE A 155 -1.21 2.78 22.91
N LYS A 156 -1.09 2.92 21.59
CA LYS A 156 -0.61 1.84 20.71
C LYS A 156 0.91 1.86 20.48
N CYS A 157 1.59 2.95 20.83
CA CYS A 157 3.02 3.06 20.60
C CYS A 157 3.77 2.03 21.45
N PRO A 158 4.94 1.52 20.99
CA PRO A 158 5.75 0.61 21.80
C PRO A 158 6.13 1.28 23.12
N THR A 159 6.09 0.52 24.21
CA THR A 159 6.49 0.96 25.54
C THR A 159 7.99 0.76 25.74
N GLY A 160 8.53 1.23 26.86
CA GLY A 160 9.94 1.03 27.23
C GLY A 160 10.86 2.19 26.87
N LYS A 161 12.06 2.19 27.47
CA LYS A 161 13.03 3.28 27.36
C LYS A 161 13.53 3.44 25.92
N ASP A 162 13.62 2.35 25.17
CA ASP A 162 14.10 2.32 23.78
C ASP A 162 12.98 2.53 22.74
N SER A 163 11.78 2.87 23.20
CA SER A 163 10.69 3.24 22.31
C SER A 163 11.07 4.44 21.44
N TRP A 164 10.81 4.33 20.14
CA TRP A 164 10.92 5.47 19.22
C TRP A 164 9.87 6.55 19.52
N CYS A 165 8.79 6.21 20.24
CA CYS A 165 7.79 7.17 20.66
C CYS A 165 8.30 7.97 21.85
N PHE A 166 8.57 9.26 21.63
CA PHE A 166 9.09 10.16 22.66
C PHE A 166 8.26 10.15 23.96
N PHE A 167 6.95 9.99 23.84
CA PHE A 167 6.02 10.01 24.96
C PHE A 167 6.17 8.75 25.82
N GLN A 168 6.08 7.57 25.20
CA GLN A 168 6.26 6.30 25.90
C GLN A 168 7.67 6.15 26.48
N ALA A 169 8.67 6.62 25.73
CA ALA A 169 10.06 6.59 26.15
C ALA A 169 10.33 7.51 27.35
N ALA A 170 9.62 8.64 27.47
CA ALA A 170 9.70 9.53 28.63
C ALA A 170 9.02 8.90 29.85
N LEU A 171 7.82 8.34 29.69
CA LEU A 171 7.12 7.64 30.77
C LEU A 171 7.94 6.48 31.33
N ALA A 172 8.54 5.66 30.47
CA ALA A 172 9.40 4.55 30.88
C ALA A 172 10.70 4.98 31.59
N ARG A 173 11.08 6.27 31.48
CA ARG A 173 12.20 6.87 32.20
C ARG A 173 11.77 7.65 33.44
N GLY A 174 10.48 7.65 33.79
CA GLY A 174 9.94 8.47 34.89
C GLY A 174 10.01 9.97 34.62
N LYS A 175 10.00 10.39 33.35
CA LYS A 175 10.08 11.81 32.94
C LYS A 175 8.74 12.28 32.39
N VAL A 176 8.46 13.57 32.54
CA VAL A 176 7.34 14.23 31.85
C VAL A 176 7.62 14.26 30.35
N PRO A 177 6.69 13.78 29.50
CA PRO A 177 6.83 13.87 28.05
C PRO A 177 6.98 15.32 27.55
N GLY A 178 7.84 15.53 26.54
CA GLY A 178 8.01 16.83 25.91
C GLY A 178 6.79 17.26 25.06
N PRO A 179 6.77 18.51 24.56
CA PRO A 179 5.63 19.03 23.81
C PRO A 179 5.51 18.42 22.41
N HIS A 180 4.30 18.04 21.99
CA HIS A 180 4.04 17.36 20.71
C HIS A 180 4.48 18.18 19.49
N VAL A 181 4.41 19.51 19.56
CA VAL A 181 4.85 20.41 18.48
C VAL A 181 6.33 20.24 18.13
N LYS A 182 7.16 19.83 19.10
CA LYS A 182 8.60 19.59 18.88
C LYS A 182 8.89 18.14 18.48
N HIS A 183 8.17 17.18 19.05
CA HIS A 183 8.55 15.76 18.95
C HIS A 183 7.74 14.94 17.94
N VAL A 184 6.52 15.34 17.58
CA VAL A 184 5.77 14.67 16.52
C VAL A 184 6.27 15.16 15.16
N LYS A 185 6.96 14.27 14.44
CA LYS A 185 7.59 14.56 13.14
C LYS A 185 6.58 14.75 12.01
N ILE A 186 5.44 14.05 12.07
CA ILE A 186 4.39 14.10 11.07
C ILE A 186 3.06 14.36 11.78
N PRO A 187 2.82 15.60 12.23
CA PRO A 187 1.54 15.93 12.83
C PRO A 187 0.44 15.86 11.76
N LEU A 188 -0.78 15.52 12.19
CA LEU A 188 -2.01 15.61 11.42
C LEU A 188 -3.05 16.37 12.23
N LYS A 189 -3.83 17.24 11.57
CA LYS A 189 -4.90 17.97 12.25
C LYS A 189 -6.04 17.01 12.62
N GLY A 190 -6.44 16.99 13.89
CA GLY A 190 -7.49 16.10 14.40
C GLY A 190 -8.89 16.29 13.81
N LYS A 191 -9.15 17.31 12.98
CA LYS A 191 -10.40 17.47 12.21
C LYS A 191 -10.53 16.49 11.03
N LEU A 192 -9.57 15.57 10.88
CA LEU A 192 -9.45 14.63 9.76
C LEU A 192 -10.12 13.26 10.02
N ILE A 193 -10.67 13.04 11.23
CA ILE A 193 -11.27 11.76 11.65
C ILE A 193 -12.58 12.05 12.37
#